data_AF-A0A5D0U8N7-F1
#
_entry.id   AF-A0A5D0U8N7-F1
#
_cell.length_a   1.000
_cell.length_b   1.000
_cell.length_c   1.000
_cell.angle_alpha   90.00
_cell.angle_beta   90.00
_cell.angle_gamma   90.00
#
_symmetry.space_group_name_H-M   'P 1'
#
loop_
_entity.id
_entity.type
_entity.pdbx_description
1 polymer ?
#
loop_
_entity_poly.entity_id
_entity_poly.type
_entity_poly.pdbx_seq_one_letter_code
_entity_poly.pdbx_strand_id
1 'polypeptide(L)'
;MLRRANADQPITSQQLSVLGSLEHGPCRMTELAAEHGVRLPTMTAQINRLERDALIARGRDGADARVVTVRLTGAGRERLAEGRERRIGFLADRFANLTDAEHAAVVEALPALRKLLGPP
;
A
#
# COMPACT_ATOMS: atom_id res chain seq x y z
N MET A 1 -5.66 -12.51 -2.25
CA MET A 1 -7.06 -12.35 -1.80
C MET A 1 -7.47 -10.89 -1.65
N LEU A 2 -6.70 -10.05 -0.94
CA LEU A 2 -7.02 -8.61 -0.75
C LEU A 2 -7.09 -7.76 -2.03
N ARG A 3 -6.57 -8.25 -3.16
CA ARG A 3 -6.72 -7.56 -4.45
C ARG A 3 -8.18 -7.44 -4.91
N ARG A 4 -9.01 -8.46 -4.59
CA ARG A 4 -10.44 -8.46 -4.92
C ARG A 4 -11.25 -7.46 -4.09
N ALA A 5 -10.84 -7.20 -2.85
CA ALA A 5 -11.48 -6.19 -1.99
C ALA A 5 -11.43 -4.77 -2.59
N ASN A 6 -10.57 -4.56 -3.60
CA ASN A 6 -10.33 -3.29 -4.25
C ASN A 6 -10.76 -3.27 -5.73
N ALA A 7 -11.53 -4.26 -6.19
CA ALA A 7 -11.91 -4.37 -7.60
C ALA A 7 -12.74 -3.15 -8.09
N ASP A 8 -13.54 -2.57 -7.19
CA ASP A 8 -14.42 -1.42 -7.48
C ASP A 8 -13.78 -0.08 -7.07
N GLN A 9 -12.45 -0.02 -6.92
CA GLN A 9 -11.75 1.22 -6.65
C GLN A 9 -11.33 1.91 -7.95
N PRO A 10 -11.25 3.26 -7.95
CA PRO A 10 -10.63 4.00 -9.05
C PRO A 10 -9.11 3.75 -9.16
N ILE A 11 -8.47 3.12 -8.16
CA ILE A 11 -7.05 2.78 -8.20
C ILE A 11 -6.80 1.28 -8.02
N THR A 12 -5.78 0.79 -8.71
CA THR A 12 -5.38 -0.62 -8.63
C THR A 12 -4.82 -0.98 -7.25
N SER A 13 -4.81 -2.27 -6.93
CA SER A 13 -4.17 -2.76 -5.69
C SER A 13 -2.68 -2.44 -5.60
N GLN A 14 -1.98 -2.37 -6.74
CA GLN A 14 -0.57 -1.98 -6.78
C GLN A 14 -0.41 -0.51 -6.45
N GLN A 15 -1.25 0.36 -7.00
CA GLN A 15 -1.26 1.79 -6.69
C GLN A 15 -1.57 2.04 -5.21
N LEU A 16 -2.55 1.34 -4.63
CA LEU A 16 -2.82 1.44 -3.19
C LEU A 16 -1.62 0.97 -2.35
N SER A 17 -0.91 -0.07 -2.79
CA SER A 17 0.33 -0.51 -2.12
C SER A 17 1.40 0.58 -2.15
N VAL A 18 1.57 1.26 -3.28
CA VAL A 18 2.50 2.39 -3.41
C VAL A 18 2.11 3.54 -2.48
N LEU A 19 0.82 3.87 -2.36
CA LEU A 19 0.36 4.87 -1.39
C LEU A 19 0.70 4.45 0.05
N GLY A 20 0.56 3.16 0.38
CA GLY A 20 0.90 2.61 1.69
C GLY A 20 2.38 2.81 2.08
N SER A 21 3.31 2.64 1.13
CA SER A 21 4.75 2.89 1.36
C SER A 21 5.07 4.34 1.73
N LEU A 22 4.20 5.29 1.35
CA LEU A 22 4.37 6.72 1.57
C LEU A 22 3.66 7.23 2.83
N GLU A 23 3.03 6.34 3.61
CA GLU A 23 2.24 6.70 4.81
C GLU A 23 3.10 7.38 5.88
N HIS A 24 4.33 6.93 6.05
CA HIS A 24 5.25 7.42 7.08
C HIS A 24 6.11 8.61 6.62
N GLY A 25 6.00 9.04 5.36
CA GLY A 25 6.72 10.20 4.85
C GLY A 25 7.12 10.08 3.37
N PRO A 26 7.84 11.11 2.86
CA PRO A 26 8.39 11.08 1.52
C PRO A 26 9.40 9.93 1.33
N CYS A 27 9.36 9.27 0.18
CA CYS A 27 10.28 8.19 -0.18
C CYS A 27 11.00 8.50 -1.49
N ARG A 28 12.25 8.05 -1.66
CA ARG A 28 12.97 8.19 -2.93
C ARG A 28 12.41 7.25 -3.98
N MET A 29 12.39 7.68 -5.24
CA MET A 29 11.90 6.84 -6.34
C MET A 29 12.62 5.48 -6.45
N THR A 30 13.92 5.43 -6.13
CA THR A 30 14.74 4.22 -6.16
C THR A 30 14.42 3.25 -5.04
N GLU A 31 14.19 3.77 -3.83
CA GLU A 31 13.78 2.98 -2.66
C GLU A 31 12.40 2.38 -2.88
N LEU A 32 11.47 3.21 -3.36
CA LEU A 32 10.12 2.77 -3.68
C LEU A 32 10.13 1.68 -4.78
N ALA A 33 10.97 1.81 -5.80
CA ALA A 33 11.12 0.79 -6.84
C ALA A 33 11.64 -0.54 -6.26
N ALA A 34 12.64 -0.47 -5.36
CA ALA A 34 13.22 -1.64 -4.69
C ALA A 34 12.20 -2.32 -3.77
N GLU A 35 11.48 -1.57 -2.94
CA GLU A 35 10.44 -2.08 -2.04
C GLU A 35 9.35 -2.84 -2.81
N HIS A 36 8.95 -2.33 -3.97
CA HIS A 36 7.92 -2.95 -4.81
C HIS A 36 8.45 -4.01 -5.76
N GLY A 37 9.76 -4.30 -5.76
CA GLY A 37 10.38 -5.31 -6.62
C GLY A 37 10.25 -5.01 -8.12
N VAL A 38 10.20 -3.73 -8.50
CA VAL A 38 10.04 -3.30 -9.91
C VAL A 38 11.19 -2.40 -10.35
N ARG A 39 11.39 -2.30 -11.66
CA ARG A 39 12.38 -1.37 -12.23
C ARG A 39 11.89 0.08 -12.15
N LEU A 40 12.82 1.03 -12.10
CA LEU A 40 12.52 2.46 -12.00
C LEU A 40 11.58 3.01 -13.09
N PRO A 41 11.65 2.59 -14.37
CA PRO A 41 10.67 3.02 -15.37
C PRO A 41 9.24 2.58 -15.05
N THR A 42 9.06 1.35 -14.52
CA THR A 42 7.77 0.84 -14.08
C THR A 42 7.24 1.65 -12.91
N MET A 43 8.09 1.94 -11.91
CA MET A 43 7.71 2.79 -10.78
C MET A 43 7.33 4.20 -11.24
N THR A 44 8.10 4.78 -12.17
CA THR A 44 7.83 6.10 -12.75
C THR A 44 6.45 6.15 -13.43
N ALA A 45 6.07 5.11 -14.16
CA ALA A 45 4.73 5.02 -14.75
C ALA A 45 3.61 4.94 -13.70
N GLN A 46 3.82 4.26 -12.57
CA GLN A 46 2.86 4.22 -11.45
C GLN A 46 2.72 5.61 -10.81
N ILE A 47 3.85 6.25 -10.51
CA ILE A 47 3.88 7.58 -9.90
C ILE A 47 3.24 8.62 -10.81
N ASN A 48 3.50 8.60 -12.12
CA ASN A 48 2.84 9.49 -13.08
C ASN A 48 1.31 9.36 -13.03
N ARG A 49 0.77 8.14 -12.91
CA ARG A 49 -0.68 7.95 -12.79
C ARG A 49 -1.21 8.54 -11.49
N LEU A 50 -0.59 8.20 -10.36
CA LEU A 50 -0.98 8.69 -9.04
C LEU A 50 -0.87 10.22 -8.91
N GLU A 51 0.11 10.83 -9.57
CA GLU A 51 0.31 12.28 -9.61
C GLU A 51 -0.78 12.96 -10.44
N ARG A 52 -1.13 12.40 -11.61
CA ARG A 52 -2.26 12.90 -12.42
C ARG A 52 -3.59 12.84 -11.67
N ASP A 53 -3.76 11.83 -10.83
CA ASP A 53 -4.95 11.68 -9.98
C ASP A 53 -4.86 12.54 -8.68
N ALA A 54 -3.83 13.39 -8.55
CA ALA A 54 -3.55 14.25 -7.41
C ALA A 54 -3.40 13.51 -6.06
N LEU A 55 -3.07 12.22 -6.07
CA LEU A 55 -2.90 11.39 -4.87
C LEU A 55 -1.48 11.48 -4.29
N ILE A 56 -0.50 11.83 -5.11
CA ILE A 56 0.88 12.04 -4.67
C ILE A 56 1.44 13.34 -5.27
N ALA A 57 2.52 13.83 -4.66
CA ALA A 57 3.30 14.94 -5.17
C ALA A 57 4.78 14.56 -5.19
N ARG A 58 5.48 14.92 -6.27
CA ARG A 58 6.94 14.84 -6.33
C ARG A 58 7.58 16.00 -5.56
N GLY A 59 8.74 15.72 -5.00
CA GLY A 59 9.60 16.68 -4.33
C GLY A 59 11.06 16.42 -4.65
N ARG A 60 11.94 17.15 -3.96
CA ARG A 60 13.37 16.93 -3.96
C ARG A 60 13.82 16.52 -2.57
N ASP A 61 14.86 15.71 -2.51
CA ASP A 61 15.50 15.36 -1.24
C ASP A 61 16.20 16.59 -0.65
N GLY A 62 16.12 16.75 0.68
CA GLY A 62 16.72 17.89 1.37
C GLY A 62 18.25 17.85 1.43
N ALA A 63 18.85 16.66 1.31
CA ALA A 63 20.31 16.47 1.31
C ALA A 63 20.91 16.46 -0.10
N ASP A 64 20.15 16.03 -1.13
CA ASP A 64 20.56 16.11 -2.54
C ASP A 64 19.39 16.51 -3.45
N ALA A 65 19.38 17.75 -3.90
CA ALA A 65 18.32 18.30 -4.76
C ALA A 65 18.19 17.63 -6.14
N ARG A 66 19.11 16.74 -6.52
CA ARG A 66 19.02 15.91 -7.74
C ARG A 66 18.16 14.67 -7.52
N VAL A 67 17.94 14.26 -6.27
CA VAL A 67 17.15 13.08 -5.93
C VAL A 67 15.67 13.46 -5.89
N VAL A 68 14.86 12.71 -6.65
CA VAL A 68 13.41 12.86 -6.67
C VAL A 68 12.78 12.04 -5.55
N THR A 69 12.00 12.72 -4.73
CA THR A 69 11.16 12.10 -3.69
C THR A 69 9.69 12.17 -4.07
N VAL A 70 8.88 11.30 -3.47
CA VAL A 70 7.42 11.27 -3.64
C VAL A 70 6.77 11.19 -2.29
N ARG A 71 5.66 11.91 -2.10
CA ARG A 71 4.87 11.94 -0.85
C ARG A 71 3.38 11.92 -1.13
N LEU A 72 2.59 11.49 -0.15
CA LEU A 72 1.13 11.59 -0.21
C LEU A 72 0.65 13.05 -0.16
N THR A 73 -0.36 13.35 -0.97
CA THR A 73 -1.21 14.54 -0.79
C THR A 73 -2.27 14.29 0.30
N GLY A 74 -3.13 15.27 0.59
CA GLY A 74 -4.32 15.05 1.42
C GLY A 74 -5.25 14.00 0.82
N ALA A 75 -5.63 14.16 -0.45
CA ALA A 75 -6.46 13.21 -1.20
C ALA A 75 -5.82 11.81 -1.27
N GLY A 76 -4.50 11.72 -1.36
CA GLY A 76 -3.77 10.45 -1.30
C GLY A 76 -3.94 9.70 0.03
N ARG A 77 -3.91 10.44 1.15
CA ARG A 77 -4.13 9.86 2.49
C ARG A 77 -5.57 9.39 2.67
N GLU A 78 -6.53 10.19 2.24
CA GLU A 78 -7.95 9.82 2.26
C GLU A 78 -8.20 8.55 1.45
N ARG A 79 -7.68 8.50 0.21
CA ARG A 79 -7.79 7.31 -0.64
C ARG A 79 -7.13 6.08 -0.03
N LEU A 80 -5.98 6.24 0.65
CA LEU A 80 -5.33 5.14 1.36
C LEU A 80 -6.22 4.62 2.50
N ALA A 81 -6.82 5.52 3.28
CA ALA A 81 -7.73 5.18 4.37
C ALA A 81 -8.98 4.43 3.86
N GLU A 82 -9.66 4.94 2.82
CA GLU A 82 -10.79 4.28 2.17
C GLU A 82 -10.43 2.86 1.69
N GLY A 83 -9.20 2.69 1.18
CA GLY A 83 -8.70 1.38 0.76
C GLY A 83 -8.41 0.42 1.89
N ARG A 84 -7.97 0.93 3.05
CA ARG A 84 -7.80 0.11 4.26
C ARG A 84 -9.14 -0.33 4.82
N GLU A 85 -10.09 0.60 4.94
CA GLU A 85 -11.41 0.31 5.48
C GLU A 85 -12.14 -0.77 4.67
N ARG A 86 -12.11 -0.67 3.34
CA ARG A 86 -12.68 -1.73 2.47
C ARG A 86 -11.99 -3.08 2.63
N ARG A 87 -10.66 -3.11 2.76
CA ARG A 87 -9.94 -4.36 3.02
C ARG A 87 -10.30 -4.97 4.37
N ILE A 88 -10.47 -4.13 5.40
CA ILE A 88 -10.90 -4.56 6.73
C ILE A 88 -12.32 -5.12 6.66
N GLY A 89 -13.27 -4.41 6.06
CA GLY A 89 -14.65 -4.88 5.89
C GLY A 89 -14.72 -6.21 5.13
N PHE A 90 -14.00 -6.31 3.99
CA PHE A 90 -13.93 -7.55 3.22
C PHE A 90 -13.38 -8.73 4.05
N LEU A 91 -12.38 -8.51 4.90
CA LEU A 91 -11.87 -9.54 5.79
C LEU A 91 -12.88 -9.86 6.89
N ALA A 92 -13.47 -8.86 7.53
CA ALA A 92 -14.45 -9.03 8.59
C ALA A 92 -15.62 -9.90 8.13
N ASP A 93 -16.15 -9.67 6.93
CA ASP A 93 -17.21 -10.51 6.35
C ASP A 93 -16.78 -11.97 6.18
N ARG A 94 -15.51 -12.21 5.84
CA ARG A 94 -14.97 -13.57 5.73
C ARG A 94 -14.79 -14.23 7.09
N PHE A 95 -14.30 -13.48 8.07
CA PHE A 95 -14.14 -13.95 9.44
C PHE A 95 -15.49 -14.26 10.10
N ALA A 96 -16.53 -13.48 9.80
CA ALA A 96 -17.88 -13.71 10.32
C ALA A 96 -18.50 -15.05 9.87
N ASN A 97 -17.97 -15.67 8.82
CA ASN A 97 -18.43 -16.96 8.30
C ASN A 97 -17.60 -18.15 8.84
N LEU A 98 -16.60 -17.92 9.69
CA LEU A 98 -15.81 -18.98 10.30
C LEU A 98 -16.52 -19.55 11.52
N THR A 99 -16.33 -20.84 11.76
CA THR A 99 -16.63 -21.46 13.05
C THR A 99 -15.66 -20.98 14.13
N ASP A 100 -16.02 -21.13 15.41
CA ASP A 100 -15.15 -20.78 16.53
C ASP A 100 -13.79 -21.50 16.47
N ALA A 101 -13.79 -22.76 16.03
CA ALA A 101 -12.58 -23.56 15.89
C ALA A 101 -11.66 -23.04 14.76
N GLU A 102 -12.23 -22.66 13.61
CA GLU A 102 -11.47 -22.06 12.51
C GLU A 102 -10.95 -20.67 12.88
N HIS A 103 -11.75 -19.87 13.59
CA HIS A 103 -11.33 -18.57 14.07
C HIS A 103 -10.15 -18.69 15.03
N ALA A 104 -10.20 -19.61 16.00
CA ALA A 104 -9.09 -19.91 16.90
C ALA A 104 -7.84 -20.35 16.13
N ALA A 105 -7.98 -21.24 15.15
CA ALA A 105 -6.86 -21.70 14.32
C ALA A 105 -6.18 -20.56 13.55
N VAL A 106 -6.96 -19.61 13.03
CA VAL A 106 -6.41 -18.41 12.35
C VAL A 106 -5.64 -17.54 13.35
N VAL A 107 -6.19 -17.29 14.54
CA VAL A 107 -5.55 -16.49 15.59
C VAL A 107 -4.23 -17.11 16.02
N GLU A 108 -4.19 -18.42 16.25
CA GLU A 108 -2.98 -19.17 16.61
C GLU A 108 -1.89 -19.11 15.52
N ALA A 109 -2.28 -18.98 14.24
CA ALA A 109 -1.33 -18.86 13.14
C ALA A 109 -0.73 -17.44 13.00
N LEU A 110 -1.37 -16.40 13.55
CA LEU A 110 -0.95 -15.00 13.36
C LEU A 110 0.51 -14.70 13.79
N PRO A 111 1.03 -15.22 14.91
CA PRO A 111 2.42 -14.99 15.30
C PRO A 111 3.42 -15.54 14.28
N ALA A 112 3.18 -16.75 13.76
CA ALA A 112 4.02 -17.37 12.74
C ALA A 112 3.95 -16.60 11.41
N LEU A 113 2.75 -16.17 11.00
CA LEU A 113 2.57 -15.32 9.82
C LEU A 113 3.28 -13.97 9.97
N ARG A 114 3.24 -13.35 11.15
CA ARG A 114 3.98 -12.10 11.42
C ARG A 114 5.47 -12.29 11.31
N LYS A 115 6.01 -13.41 11.81
CA LYS A 115 7.44 -13.76 11.66
C LYS A 115 7.82 -13.98 10.20
N LEU A 116 6.95 -14.60 9.41
CA LEU A 116 7.19 -14.86 8.00
C LEU A 116 7.14 -13.60 7.13
N LEU A 117 6.27 -12.65 7.48
CA LEU A 117 5.96 -11.45 6.67
C LEU A 117 6.63 -10.16 7.19
N GLY A 118 7.30 -10.21 8.34
CA GLY A 118 8.07 -9.08 8.85
C GLY A 118 9.27 -8.74 7.95
N PRO A 119 9.84 -7.52 8.07
CA PRO A 119 11.12 -7.23 7.46
C PRO A 119 12.18 -8.24 7.94
N PRO A 120 13.17 -8.58 7.10
CA PRO A 120 14.27 -9.46 7.51
C PRO A 120 15.02 -8.93 8.73
#